data_AF-A0A9P6IZJ2-F1
#
_entry.id   AF-A0A9P6IZJ2-F1
#
_cell.length_a   1.000
_cell.length_b   1.000
_cell.length_c   1.000
_cell.angle_alpha   90.00
_cell.angle_beta   90.00
_cell.angle_gamma   90.00
#
_symmetry.space_group_name_H-M   'P 1'
#
loop_
_entity.id
_entity.type
_entity.pdbx_description
1 polymer ?
#
loop_
_entity_poly.entity_id
_entity_poly.type
_entity_poly.pdbx_seq_one_letter_code
_entity_poly.pdbx_strand_id
1 'polypeptide(L)'
;MSHHDQNGSPEQKQPRQYLTMSPSSSYASLHDESPSLASSTYSASDAEVEDPIMTKSSPLAQTTPSSTSSSSSSSTPSSSPSPSPSPTPKKKGRFSHKHEWPNGKRPRGFRTEEGKEAAEKSKNYKTGVSIPHLSAPCNTYEGVLKHAILGAIRSGGVSYGLKAMVNLCLGLLKVMKGRGKFSQIFKDAFLGVDAIRFGAFFGAFSFLWKFVNNGLKLFRGKDDRINGAIAGAIAGIAILIESHERRVAFAQQMLTRAGQGVYNAGKFRGVFRLRHGDALLFALACGQVTYAYAMQPESIPPEYLKFMLTTARVPAEALAMNRARVRGFPVDVNQLVELVKRHRASPKTLEEVSKLTEYANIIPCSVLHPSYDSCSMNNIERFYQVLKNIIPVYATLNFVPLVVLRMKRLLADPVNILSKTSFNTFRSSLFLGVFVLFYQFQFCGHRKLFKNGWTNHHTKYIYWLFGVTTGGASIMVEQESRRAELALYVLPKAAESLYKILYQKNWVKGVKHWEVIMFSFAMSLIMSFYQQEEQVLSPFVTKLIYHILGKN
;
A
#
# COMPACT_ATOMS: atom_id res chain seq x y z
N MET A 1 -16.30 -61.13 43.72
CA MET A 1 -16.89 -62.18 42.86
C MET A 1 -18.26 -61.67 42.48
N SER A 2 -18.47 -61.10 41.29
CA SER A 2 -18.68 -61.70 39.95
C SER A 2 -20.03 -61.12 39.46
N HIS A 3 -20.37 -60.78 38.22
CA HIS A 3 -19.72 -60.46 36.95
C HIS A 3 -20.88 -59.93 36.06
N HIS A 4 -20.57 -59.07 35.09
CA HIS A 4 -21.29 -58.77 33.82
C HIS A 4 -22.59 -57.96 33.75
N ASP A 5 -22.42 -56.74 33.21
CA ASP A 5 -22.91 -56.19 31.92
C ASP A 5 -24.25 -56.69 31.33
N GLN A 6 -25.15 -55.75 30.98
CA GLN A 6 -25.30 -55.27 29.60
C GLN A 6 -26.36 -54.16 29.42
N ASN A 7 -26.03 -53.28 28.47
CA ASN A 7 -26.88 -52.48 27.57
C ASN A 7 -27.44 -51.12 28.01
N GLY A 8 -26.80 -50.09 27.42
CA GLY A 8 -27.20 -48.70 27.42
C GLY A 8 -28.28 -48.35 26.38
N SER A 9 -28.86 -47.19 26.62
CA SER A 9 -29.80 -46.47 25.74
C SER A 9 -29.15 -45.13 25.35
N PRO A 10 -29.32 -44.62 24.13
CA PRO A 10 -28.57 -43.47 23.63
C PRO A 10 -29.10 -42.15 24.20
N GLU A 11 -28.24 -41.42 24.90
CA GLU A 11 -28.52 -40.09 25.42
C GLU A 11 -28.66 -39.07 24.27
N GLN A 12 -29.87 -38.53 24.16
CA GLN A 12 -30.32 -37.59 23.16
C GLN A 12 -29.62 -36.23 23.37
N LYS A 13 -28.58 -35.93 22.57
CA LYS A 13 -27.90 -34.62 22.56
C LYS A 13 -28.88 -33.50 22.19
N GLN A 14 -29.20 -32.65 23.17
CA GLN A 14 -29.83 -31.34 22.96
C GLN A 14 -29.03 -30.48 21.96
N PRO A 15 -29.68 -29.84 20.97
CA PRO A 15 -29.02 -28.85 20.12
C PRO A 15 -28.80 -27.57 20.93
N ARG A 16 -27.53 -27.18 21.13
CA ARG A 16 -27.17 -25.90 21.74
C ARG A 16 -27.57 -24.74 20.82
N GLN A 17 -28.36 -23.85 21.39
CA GLN A 17 -28.90 -22.62 20.83
C GLN A 17 -27.88 -21.85 19.97
N TYR A 18 -28.22 -21.70 18.70
CA TYR A 18 -27.69 -20.61 17.87
C TYR A 18 -28.22 -19.30 18.46
N LEU A 19 -27.31 -18.38 18.79
CA LEU A 19 -27.65 -16.99 19.07
C LEU A 19 -28.33 -16.40 17.83
N THR A 20 -29.66 -16.41 17.84
CA THR A 20 -30.52 -15.66 16.94
C THR A 20 -30.36 -14.18 17.27
N MET A 21 -29.41 -13.50 16.64
CA MET A 21 -29.44 -12.04 16.56
C MET A 21 -30.37 -11.65 15.42
N SER A 22 -31.50 -11.06 15.80
CA SER A 22 -32.51 -10.46 14.94
C SER A 22 -31.88 -9.46 13.95
N PRO A 23 -32.17 -9.54 12.65
CA PRO A 23 -31.60 -8.63 11.66
C PRO A 23 -32.48 -7.39 11.52
N SER A 24 -32.40 -6.44 12.46
CA SER A 24 -33.09 -5.15 12.27
C SER A 24 -32.60 -3.97 13.11
N SER A 25 -31.85 -4.17 14.19
CA SER A 25 -31.56 -3.06 15.12
C SER A 25 -30.24 -2.30 14.88
N SER A 26 -29.32 -2.82 14.07
CA SER A 26 -27.93 -2.28 14.03
C SER A 26 -27.64 -1.27 12.91
N TYR A 27 -28.59 -1.03 12.00
CA TYR A 27 -28.39 -0.20 10.80
C TYR A 27 -29.17 1.12 10.78
N ALA A 28 -30.13 1.31 11.70
CA ALA A 28 -31.04 2.46 11.69
C ALA A 28 -30.44 3.78 12.23
N SER A 29 -29.24 3.77 12.82
CA SER A 29 -28.67 4.94 13.52
C SER A 29 -27.54 5.67 12.79
N LEU A 30 -27.32 5.42 11.48
CA LEU A 30 -26.18 5.99 10.74
C LEU A 30 -26.50 7.25 9.91
N HIS A 31 -27.69 7.83 10.09
CA HIS A 31 -28.14 9.01 9.36
C HIS A 31 -28.15 10.29 10.21
N ASP A 32 -27.06 10.60 10.93
CA ASP A 32 -26.76 12.00 11.26
C ASP A 32 -25.35 12.23 11.82
N GLU A 33 -24.30 11.93 11.04
CA GLU A 33 -22.98 12.52 11.32
C GLU A 33 -22.22 12.83 10.02
N SER A 34 -21.96 14.13 9.85
CA SER A 34 -21.07 14.68 8.83
C SER A 34 -19.74 13.92 8.81
N PRO A 35 -19.17 13.58 7.63
CA PRO A 35 -17.99 12.75 7.55
C PRO A 35 -16.76 13.48 8.14
N SER A 36 -16.31 13.02 9.30
CA SER A 36 -14.95 13.28 9.78
C SER A 36 -13.98 12.68 8.76
N LEU A 37 -13.09 13.54 8.24
CA LEU A 37 -12.05 13.18 7.29
C LEU A 37 -11.36 11.89 7.75
N ALA A 38 -11.37 10.87 6.89
CA ALA A 38 -10.47 9.73 6.99
C ALA A 38 -9.03 10.27 6.96
N SER A 39 -8.44 10.50 8.14
CA SER A 39 -7.01 10.79 8.27
C SER A 39 -6.25 9.48 8.20
N SER A 40 -6.33 8.79 7.07
CA SER A 40 -5.28 7.85 6.69
C SER A 40 -4.14 8.71 6.16
N THR A 41 -3.01 8.70 6.85
CA THR A 41 -1.74 9.28 6.44
C THR A 41 -1.36 8.78 5.05
N TYR A 42 -1.85 9.48 4.03
CA TYR A 42 -1.23 9.55 2.72
C TYR A 42 0.00 10.45 2.95
N SER A 43 1.13 9.85 3.30
CA SER A 43 2.42 10.53 3.14
C SER A 43 2.64 10.69 1.65
N ALA A 44 2.18 11.83 1.15
CA ALA A 44 2.52 12.28 -0.18
C ALA A 44 3.99 12.72 -0.17
N SER A 45 4.85 11.73 -0.34
CA SER A 45 6.27 11.92 -0.60
C SER A 45 6.69 10.77 -1.49
N ASP A 46 6.60 11.00 -2.80
CA ASP A 46 7.58 10.60 -3.82
C ASP A 46 6.87 10.44 -5.18
N ALA A 47 6.63 11.57 -5.85
CA ALA A 47 6.59 11.59 -7.30
C ALA A 47 8.04 11.65 -7.80
N GLU A 48 8.38 10.68 -8.65
CA GLU A 48 9.70 10.35 -9.21
C GLU A 48 10.50 11.57 -9.69
N VAL A 49 11.80 11.48 -9.41
CA VAL A 49 12.85 12.34 -9.98
C VAL A 49 13.21 11.75 -11.34
N GLU A 50 12.70 12.35 -12.41
CA GLU A 50 13.38 12.33 -13.70
C GLU A 50 13.93 13.73 -13.95
N ASP A 51 15.26 13.83 -14.01
CA ASP A 51 15.93 15.01 -14.55
C ASP A 51 15.90 14.90 -16.08
N PRO A 52 15.62 16.00 -16.81
CA PRO A 52 15.53 15.95 -18.26
C PRO A 52 16.89 15.73 -18.91
N ILE A 53 16.90 14.80 -19.87
CA ILE A 53 17.95 14.62 -20.86
C ILE A 53 18.18 15.97 -21.57
N MET A 54 19.35 16.57 -21.39
CA MET A 54 19.80 17.70 -22.19
C MET A 54 19.94 17.25 -23.66
N THR A 55 18.94 17.56 -24.48
CA THR A 55 19.07 17.56 -25.92
C THR A 55 20.01 18.69 -26.33
N LYS A 56 21.22 18.35 -26.78
CA LYS A 56 22.09 19.26 -27.53
C LYS A 56 21.44 19.53 -28.88
N SER A 57 20.83 20.70 -29.04
CA SER A 57 20.54 21.29 -30.33
C SER A 57 21.77 22.06 -30.82
N SER A 58 22.28 21.70 -31.99
CA SER A 58 23.15 22.58 -32.80
C SER A 58 22.44 22.86 -34.13
N PRO A 59 22.56 24.07 -34.71
CA PRO A 59 21.71 24.51 -35.80
C PRO A 59 22.26 24.14 -37.18
N LEU A 60 21.33 24.03 -38.12
CA LEU A 60 21.52 23.95 -39.56
C LEU A 60 22.26 25.20 -40.09
N ALA A 61 23.25 25.00 -40.97
CA ALA A 61 23.59 25.93 -42.03
C ALA A 61 24.12 25.16 -43.26
N GLN A 62 23.77 25.68 -44.42
CA GLN A 62 23.72 25.06 -45.74
C GLN A 62 25.09 24.87 -46.42
N THR A 63 25.14 23.97 -47.41
CA THR A 63 25.62 24.13 -48.82
C THR A 63 26.42 22.92 -49.35
N THR A 64 25.90 22.36 -50.44
CA THR A 64 26.56 21.50 -51.44
C THR A 64 27.31 22.36 -52.48
N PRO A 65 28.01 21.84 -53.53
CA PRO A 65 28.31 20.45 -53.91
C PRO A 65 29.80 20.18 -54.27
N SER A 66 29.99 18.92 -54.66
CA SER A 66 31.11 18.13 -55.21
C SER A 66 31.93 18.63 -56.42
N SER A 67 33.02 17.86 -56.65
CA SER A 67 33.87 17.65 -57.85
C SER A 67 35.12 18.56 -57.94
N THR A 68 36.33 18.14 -58.33
CA THR A 68 36.73 17.16 -59.37
C THR A 68 38.25 16.87 -59.30
N SER A 69 38.64 15.62 -59.59
CA SER A 69 39.78 15.14 -60.43
C SER A 69 41.27 15.46 -60.22
N SER A 70 42.06 14.37 -60.45
CA SER A 70 43.37 14.24 -61.13
C SER A 70 44.63 14.75 -60.40
N SER A 71 45.81 14.10 -60.40
CA SER A 71 46.38 13.00 -61.21
C SER A 71 47.77 12.59 -60.67
N SER A 72 48.20 11.36 -60.99
CA SER A 72 49.56 10.88 -61.38
C SER A 72 50.73 11.04 -60.37
N SER A 73 51.69 10.13 -60.19
CA SER A 73 52.24 9.04 -61.02
C SER A 73 53.25 8.15 -60.26
N SER A 74 53.20 6.84 -60.56
CA SER A 74 54.29 5.85 -60.75
C SER A 74 55.50 5.73 -59.78
N SER A 75 55.67 4.55 -59.15
CA SER A 75 56.60 3.48 -59.60
C SER A 75 56.82 2.37 -58.53
N THR A 76 56.68 1.12 -58.96
CA THR A 76 57.06 -0.17 -58.30
C THR A 76 58.52 -0.53 -58.65
N PRO A 77 59.24 -1.53 -58.06
CA PRO A 77 58.70 -2.77 -57.48
C PRO A 77 59.45 -3.43 -56.27
N SER A 78 58.79 -4.49 -55.75
CA SER A 78 59.34 -5.77 -55.27
C SER A 78 59.54 -6.06 -53.76
N SER A 79 59.09 -7.28 -53.42
CA SER A 79 59.39 -8.15 -52.26
C SER A 79 58.65 -7.97 -50.93
N SER A 80 57.78 -8.95 -50.64
CA SER A 80 57.21 -9.32 -49.33
C SER A 80 58.29 -9.97 -48.43
N PRO A 81 58.20 -10.03 -47.07
CA PRO A 81 57.07 -10.59 -46.32
C PRO A 81 56.68 -9.84 -45.01
N SER A 82 55.52 -10.21 -44.45
CA SER A 82 54.87 -9.72 -43.22
C SER A 82 55.80 -9.57 -42.00
N PRO A 83 55.61 -8.52 -41.16
CA PRO A 83 55.17 -8.81 -39.77
C PRO A 83 54.30 -7.71 -39.09
N SER A 84 53.47 -8.15 -38.14
CA SER A 84 53.00 -7.46 -36.91
C SER A 84 52.30 -6.06 -36.97
N PRO A 85 51.11 -5.89 -36.36
CA PRO A 85 50.47 -4.59 -36.19
C PRO A 85 50.75 -3.95 -34.82
N SER A 86 51.19 -2.68 -34.79
CA SER A 86 50.98 -1.74 -33.68
C SER A 86 51.34 -0.30 -34.14
N PRO A 87 50.89 0.80 -33.49
CA PRO A 87 49.91 0.94 -32.39
C PRO A 87 48.80 1.97 -32.70
N THR A 88 47.58 1.72 -32.21
CA THR A 88 46.51 2.75 -32.10
C THR A 88 46.51 3.39 -30.70
N PRO A 89 45.99 4.63 -30.55
CA PRO A 89 46.19 5.44 -29.36
C PRO A 89 45.48 4.88 -28.12
N LYS A 90 46.18 4.95 -26.99
CA LYS A 90 45.81 4.40 -25.67
C LYS A 90 44.42 4.89 -25.19
N LYS A 91 43.53 3.94 -24.90
CA LYS A 91 42.28 4.10 -24.16
C LYS A 91 42.57 4.64 -22.74
N LYS A 92 41.89 5.72 -22.33
CA LYS A 92 41.80 6.12 -20.91
C LYS A 92 41.05 5.03 -20.14
N GLY A 93 41.69 4.54 -19.08
CA GLY A 93 41.33 3.34 -18.33
C GLY A 93 39.94 3.41 -17.69
N ARG A 94 39.12 2.40 -17.98
CA ARG A 94 38.00 2.00 -17.14
C ARG A 94 38.62 1.23 -15.96
N PHE A 95 38.76 1.88 -14.80
CA PHE A 95 39.27 1.24 -13.57
C PHE A 95 38.47 -0.04 -13.29
N SER A 96 39.11 -1.18 -13.55
CA SER A 96 38.55 -2.51 -13.32
C SER A 96 39.07 -3.00 -11.98
N HIS A 97 38.29 -2.82 -10.91
CA HIS A 97 38.48 -3.54 -9.64
C HIS A 97 38.17 -5.03 -9.84
N LYS A 98 39.05 -5.75 -10.54
CA LYS A 98 38.95 -7.20 -10.77
C LYS A 98 39.87 -8.02 -9.88
N HIS A 99 40.87 -7.42 -9.26
CA HIS A 99 41.89 -8.13 -8.48
C HIS A 99 41.85 -7.69 -7.03
N GLU A 100 40.84 -8.15 -6.29
CA GLU A 100 40.81 -8.27 -4.83
C GLU A 100 39.43 -8.81 -4.43
N TRP A 101 39.24 -10.12 -4.60
CA TRP A 101 38.06 -10.82 -4.06
C TRP A 101 38.56 -11.95 -3.16
N PRO A 102 38.35 -11.90 -1.84
CA PRO A 102 38.68 -13.04 -1.00
C PRO A 102 37.82 -14.24 -1.45
N ASN A 103 38.48 -15.33 -1.83
CA ASN A 103 37.91 -16.60 -2.32
C ASN A 103 37.33 -16.61 -3.76
N GLY A 104 37.68 -15.66 -4.63
CA GLY A 104 37.38 -15.75 -6.08
C GLY A 104 35.88 -15.72 -6.45
N LYS A 105 34.99 -15.56 -5.47
CA LYS A 105 33.55 -15.37 -5.67
C LYS A 105 33.22 -13.90 -5.47
N ARG A 106 32.65 -13.28 -6.51
CA ARG A 106 32.03 -11.94 -6.38
C ARG A 106 31.10 -11.97 -5.15
N PRO A 107 31.11 -10.95 -4.27
CA PRO A 107 30.07 -10.82 -3.26
C PRO A 107 28.71 -10.92 -3.95
N ARG A 108 27.70 -11.49 -3.28
CA ARG A 108 26.33 -11.67 -3.81
C ARG A 108 25.69 -10.29 -4.09
N GLY A 109 26.17 -9.60 -5.13
CA GLY A 109 25.72 -8.30 -5.57
C GLY A 109 24.60 -8.40 -6.60
N PHE A 110 23.94 -7.28 -6.85
CA PHE A 110 22.84 -7.12 -7.79
C PHE A 110 23.20 -7.71 -9.15
N ARG A 111 22.34 -8.60 -9.64
CA ARG A 111 22.49 -9.22 -10.96
C ARG A 111 21.76 -8.44 -12.05
N THR A 112 20.78 -7.60 -11.67
CA THR A 112 19.98 -6.80 -12.60
C THR A 112 20.47 -5.35 -12.67
N GLU A 113 20.29 -4.70 -13.82
CA GLU A 113 20.61 -3.27 -14.00
C GLU A 113 19.79 -2.40 -13.05
N GLU A 114 18.50 -2.70 -12.88
CA GLU A 114 17.63 -2.02 -11.91
C GLU A 114 18.19 -2.05 -10.48
N GLY A 115 18.79 -3.18 -10.06
CA GLY A 115 19.40 -3.28 -8.74
C GLY A 115 20.66 -2.43 -8.60
N LYS A 116 21.42 -2.26 -9.69
CA LYS A 116 22.60 -1.36 -9.72
C LYS A 116 22.17 0.11 -9.64
N GLU A 117 21.15 0.49 -10.41
CA GLU A 117 20.59 1.83 -10.40
C GLU A 117 20.00 2.18 -9.02
N ALA A 118 19.27 1.25 -8.40
CA ALA A 118 18.76 1.42 -7.04
C ALA A 118 19.89 1.61 -6.02
N ALA A 119 20.99 0.85 -6.16
CA ALA A 119 22.18 1.01 -5.31
C ALA A 119 22.92 2.34 -5.53
N GLU A 120 22.85 2.90 -6.74
CA GLU A 120 23.40 4.24 -7.02
C GLU A 120 22.51 5.34 -6.42
N LYS A 121 21.20 5.26 -6.65
CA LYS A 121 20.20 6.16 -6.04
C LYS A 121 20.26 6.15 -4.52
N SER A 122 20.52 4.98 -3.90
CA SER A 122 20.58 4.89 -2.44
C SER A 122 21.71 5.70 -1.80
N LYS A 123 22.81 5.95 -2.55
CA LYS A 123 23.91 6.81 -2.08
C LYS A 123 23.43 8.23 -1.77
N ASN A 124 22.47 8.75 -2.54
CA ASN A 124 21.93 10.09 -2.33
C ASN A 124 21.15 10.20 -1.01
N TYR A 125 20.53 9.12 -0.53
CA TYR A 125 19.83 9.12 0.76
C TYR A 125 20.79 9.16 1.97
N LYS A 126 22.08 8.86 1.78
CA LYS A 126 23.11 8.93 2.84
C LYS A 126 23.45 10.36 3.26
N THR A 127 22.92 11.37 2.58
CA THR A 127 23.14 12.79 2.86
C THR A 127 22.36 13.33 4.06
N GLY A 128 21.62 12.48 4.78
CA GLY A 128 21.01 12.86 6.06
C GLY A 128 22.06 13.45 7.01
N VAL A 129 21.69 14.57 7.66
CA VAL A 129 22.53 15.31 8.61
C VAL A 129 22.92 14.38 9.78
N SER A 130 24.07 13.73 9.65
CA SER A 130 24.79 13.18 10.80
C SER A 130 25.20 14.39 11.63
N ILE A 131 24.54 14.58 12.76
CA ILE A 131 24.94 15.59 13.73
C ILE A 131 26.22 15.06 14.39
N PRO A 132 27.42 15.61 14.08
CA PRO A 132 28.70 14.98 14.43
C PRO A 132 28.90 14.84 15.96
N HIS A 133 28.21 15.69 16.73
CA HIS A 133 28.29 15.71 18.20
C HIS A 133 27.38 14.70 18.91
N LEU A 134 26.61 13.87 18.18
CA LEU A 134 25.72 12.86 18.76
C LEU A 134 26.13 11.41 18.45
N SER A 135 27.35 11.17 17.95
CA SER A 135 27.92 9.83 17.75
C SER A 135 29.04 9.57 18.74
N ALA A 136 28.86 8.61 19.66
CA ALA A 136 29.90 8.16 20.56
C ALA A 136 30.65 6.96 19.96
N PRO A 137 31.99 6.87 20.10
CA PRO A 137 32.73 5.70 19.64
C PRO A 137 32.29 4.44 20.41
N CYS A 138 31.79 3.44 19.68
CA CYS A 138 31.23 2.20 20.24
C CYS A 138 32.28 1.12 20.49
N ASN A 139 33.46 1.50 20.99
CA ASN A 139 34.58 0.57 21.24
C ASN A 139 34.52 -0.06 22.65
N THR A 140 33.73 0.51 23.55
CA THR A 140 33.53 0.04 24.92
C THR A 140 32.04 -0.11 25.21
N TYR A 141 31.67 -0.94 26.21
CA TYR A 141 30.27 -1.09 26.64
C TYR A 141 29.64 0.23 27.09
N GLU A 142 30.42 1.10 27.75
CA GLU A 142 29.98 2.45 28.12
C GLU A 142 29.72 3.33 26.89
N GLY A 143 30.57 3.25 25.87
CA GLY A 143 30.38 3.93 24.59
C GLY A 143 29.10 3.48 23.87
N VAL A 144 28.82 2.17 23.89
CA VAL A 144 27.57 1.59 23.34
C VAL A 144 26.35 2.12 24.07
N LEU A 145 26.36 2.15 25.40
CA LEU A 145 25.27 2.68 26.21
C LEU A 145 25.03 4.16 25.93
N LYS A 146 26.11 4.96 25.89
CA LYS A 146 26.04 6.39 25.57
C LYS A 146 25.46 6.65 24.19
N HIS A 147 25.89 5.89 23.17
CA HIS A 147 25.35 5.99 21.81
C HIS A 147 23.86 5.60 21.75
N ALA A 148 23.47 4.56 22.49
CA ALA A 148 22.07 4.15 22.57
C ALA A 148 21.19 5.23 23.23
N ILE A 149 21.64 5.83 24.34
CA ILE A 149 20.91 6.91 25.03
C ILE A 149 20.79 8.16 24.14
N LEU A 150 21.89 8.60 23.52
CA LEU A 150 21.87 9.75 22.61
C LEU A 150 20.95 9.49 21.41
N GLY A 151 20.97 8.27 20.88
CA GLY A 151 20.03 7.81 19.86
C GLY A 151 18.58 7.88 20.32
N ALA A 152 18.29 7.42 21.54
CA ALA A 152 16.95 7.45 22.13
C ALA A 152 16.40 8.88 22.26
N ILE A 153 17.22 9.80 22.80
CA ILE A 153 16.84 11.21 22.98
C ILE A 153 16.55 11.87 21.63
N ARG A 154 17.43 11.66 20.64
CA ARG A 154 17.25 12.20 19.29
C ARG A 154 15.98 11.65 18.63
N SER A 155 15.85 10.32 18.54
CA SER A 155 14.73 9.68 17.87
C SER A 155 13.41 10.00 18.55
N GLY A 156 13.40 10.00 19.89
CA GLY A 156 12.23 10.38 20.67
C GLY A 156 11.83 11.83 20.47
N GLY A 157 12.79 12.76 20.49
CA GLY A 157 12.55 14.19 20.28
C GLY A 157 12.03 14.52 18.87
N VAL A 158 12.64 13.94 17.83
CA VAL A 158 12.21 14.12 16.43
C VAL A 158 10.80 13.57 16.23
N SER A 159 10.52 12.35 16.70
CA SER A 159 9.20 11.73 16.56
C SER A 159 8.12 12.46 17.36
N TYR A 160 8.44 12.90 18.59
CA TYR A 160 7.55 13.75 19.39
C TYR A 160 7.22 15.05 18.66
N GLY A 161 8.23 15.78 18.17
CA GLY A 161 8.03 17.04 17.46
C GLY A 161 7.19 16.87 16.19
N LEU A 162 7.45 15.80 15.42
CA LEU A 162 6.65 15.47 14.24
C LEU A 162 5.18 15.20 14.61
N LYS A 163 4.92 14.45 15.68
CA LYS A 163 3.56 14.12 16.10
C LYS A 163 2.82 15.33 16.67
N ALA A 164 3.49 16.14 17.49
CA ALA A 164 2.96 17.39 18.02
C ALA A 164 2.59 18.36 16.89
N MET A 165 3.45 18.48 15.87
CA MET A 165 3.18 19.32 14.70
C MET A 165 1.95 18.85 13.92
N VAL A 166 1.81 17.54 13.66
CA VAL A 166 0.61 17.01 12.98
C VAL A 166 -0.66 17.29 13.79
N ASN A 167 -0.61 17.06 15.10
CA ASN A 167 -1.74 17.33 16.00
C ASN A 167 -2.10 18.83 15.99
N LEU A 168 -1.10 19.72 15.99
CA LEU A 168 -1.29 21.16 15.90
C LEU A 168 -1.93 21.56 14.56
N CYS A 169 -1.44 21.05 13.42
CA CYS A 169 -2.02 21.33 12.11
C CYS A 169 -3.48 20.89 12.02
N LEU A 170 -3.80 19.67 12.48
CA LEU A 170 -5.17 19.16 12.50
C LEU A 170 -6.07 19.95 13.47
N GLY A 171 -5.52 20.36 14.61
CA GLY A 171 -6.21 21.21 15.57
C GLY A 171 -6.49 22.61 15.01
N LEU A 172 -5.53 23.23 14.34
CA LEU A 172 -5.69 24.51 13.65
C LEU A 172 -6.84 24.46 12.63
N LEU A 173 -6.95 23.37 11.86
CA LEU A 173 -8.07 23.16 10.95
C LEU A 173 -9.43 23.10 11.68
N LYS A 174 -9.47 22.63 12.94
CA LYS A 174 -10.69 22.65 13.77
C LYS A 174 -11.01 24.08 14.24
N VAL A 175 -10.00 24.87 14.64
CA VAL A 175 -10.18 26.29 15.00
C VAL A 175 -10.72 27.08 13.81
N MET A 176 -10.14 26.89 12.63
CA MET A 176 -10.60 27.54 11.39
C MET A 176 -12.05 27.18 11.04
N LYS A 177 -12.53 26.00 11.46
CA LYS A 177 -13.92 25.56 11.30
C LYS A 177 -14.83 25.99 12.47
N GLY A 178 -14.36 26.85 13.37
CA GLY A 178 -15.12 27.32 14.54
C GLY A 178 -15.30 26.27 15.64
N ARG A 179 -14.58 25.14 15.60
CA ARG A 179 -14.77 23.98 16.50
C ARG A 179 -13.70 23.87 17.60
N GLY A 180 -13.29 24.98 18.22
CA GLY A 180 -12.42 24.93 19.41
C GLY A 180 -11.59 26.19 19.67
N LYS A 181 -11.02 26.27 20.89
CA LYS A 181 -10.13 27.35 21.32
C LYS A 181 -8.67 27.01 21.01
N PHE A 182 -7.90 27.95 20.45
CA PHE A 182 -6.50 27.76 20.08
C PHE A 182 -5.62 27.31 21.25
N SER A 183 -5.81 27.88 22.44
CA SER A 183 -5.00 27.55 23.63
C SER A 183 -5.14 26.08 24.06
N GLN A 184 -6.35 25.53 24.01
CA GLN A 184 -6.60 24.12 24.35
C GLN A 184 -5.93 23.20 23.32
N ILE A 185 -6.10 23.50 22.05
CA ILE A 185 -5.50 22.74 20.95
C ILE A 185 -3.97 22.77 21.00
N PHE A 186 -3.37 23.90 21.36
CA PHE A 186 -1.93 24.00 21.52
C PHE A 186 -1.43 23.12 22.68
N LYS A 187 -2.13 23.14 23.83
CA LYS A 187 -1.82 22.25 24.96
C LYS A 187 -1.99 20.78 24.58
N ASP A 188 -3.08 20.42 23.91
CA ASP A 188 -3.33 19.04 23.47
C ASP A 188 -2.32 18.56 22.42
N ALA A 189 -1.80 19.46 21.58
CA ALA A 189 -0.82 19.12 20.57
C ALA A 189 0.56 18.77 21.17
N PHE A 190 1.05 19.57 22.12
CA PHE A 190 2.37 19.39 22.72
C PHE A 190 2.34 18.51 23.99
N LEU A 191 1.43 18.78 24.92
CA LEU A 191 1.31 18.01 26.17
C LEU A 191 0.37 16.81 26.05
N GLY A 192 -0.15 16.54 24.85
CA GLY A 192 -1.00 15.39 24.60
C GLY A 192 -0.27 14.07 24.81
N VAL A 193 -0.92 13.15 25.52
CA VAL A 193 -0.45 11.77 25.74
C VAL A 193 -0.05 11.10 24.43
N ASP A 194 -0.73 11.42 23.32
CA ASP A 194 -0.43 10.87 22.00
C ASP A 194 0.94 11.25 21.44
N ALA A 195 1.37 12.51 21.62
CA ALA A 195 2.68 12.96 21.14
C ALA A 195 3.79 12.36 21.99
N ILE A 196 3.61 12.37 23.31
CA ILE A 196 4.56 11.80 24.28
C ILE A 196 4.72 10.30 24.03
N ARG A 197 3.61 9.55 23.90
CA ARG A 197 3.62 8.10 23.64
C ARG A 197 4.32 7.75 22.33
N PHE A 198 4.08 8.53 21.28
CA PHE A 198 4.72 8.33 19.98
C PHE A 198 6.22 8.63 20.03
N GLY A 199 6.64 9.68 20.75
CA GLY A 199 8.04 9.96 21.02
C GLY A 199 8.73 8.85 21.83
N ALA A 200 8.09 8.41 22.93
CA ALA A 200 8.59 7.34 23.78
C ALA A 200 8.77 6.01 23.02
N PHE A 201 7.83 5.67 22.13
CA PHE A 201 7.93 4.51 21.25
C PHE A 201 9.20 4.53 20.39
N PHE A 202 9.44 5.60 19.63
CA PHE A 202 10.62 5.70 18.77
C PHE A 202 11.93 5.86 19.55
N GLY A 203 11.88 6.51 20.72
CA GLY A 203 13.02 6.59 21.63
C GLY A 203 13.43 5.22 22.16
N ALA A 204 12.47 4.43 22.66
CA ALA A 204 12.70 3.07 23.15
C ALA A 204 13.15 2.12 22.02
N PHE A 205 12.55 2.23 20.84
CA PHE A 205 12.96 1.47 19.66
C PHE A 205 14.42 1.76 19.30
N SER A 206 14.79 3.04 19.21
CA SER A 206 16.15 3.48 18.86
C SER A 206 17.18 3.04 19.91
N PHE A 207 16.84 3.15 21.20
CA PHE A 207 17.65 2.65 22.29
C PHE A 207 17.94 1.15 22.14
N LEU A 208 16.89 0.32 22.05
CA LEU A 208 17.02 -1.14 21.98
C LEU A 208 17.80 -1.56 20.75
N TRP A 209 17.51 -0.98 19.59
CA TRP A 209 18.22 -1.33 18.36
C TRP A 209 19.71 -0.96 18.43
N LYS A 210 20.07 0.26 18.85
CA LYS A 210 21.47 0.68 18.94
C LYS A 210 22.23 -0.08 20.02
N PHE A 211 21.60 -0.31 21.17
CA PHE A 211 22.21 -1.06 22.28
C PHE A 211 22.50 -2.50 21.87
N VAL A 212 21.51 -3.21 21.31
CA VAL A 212 21.68 -4.61 20.90
C VAL A 212 22.60 -4.73 19.69
N ASN A 213 22.44 -3.90 18.66
CA ASN A 213 23.26 -4.02 17.44
C ASN A 213 24.75 -3.76 17.71
N ASN A 214 25.06 -2.68 18.44
CA ASN A 214 26.45 -2.34 18.74
C ASN A 214 27.02 -3.24 19.85
N GLY A 215 26.20 -3.71 20.80
CA GLY A 215 26.61 -4.72 21.77
C GLY A 215 26.97 -6.05 21.11
N LEU A 216 26.17 -6.52 20.15
CA LEU A 216 26.48 -7.72 19.36
C LEU A 216 27.71 -7.54 18.47
N LYS A 217 27.92 -6.33 17.92
CA LYS A 217 29.12 -5.99 17.15
C LYS A 217 30.38 -6.07 18.02
N LEU A 218 30.32 -5.57 19.25
CA LEU A 218 31.42 -5.63 20.22
C LEU A 218 31.68 -7.08 20.67
N PHE A 219 30.62 -7.83 20.97
CA PHE A 219 30.74 -9.22 21.43
C PHE A 219 31.24 -10.19 20.35
N ARG A 220 30.74 -10.06 19.10
CA ARG A 220 31.06 -10.98 17.99
C ARG A 220 32.24 -10.52 17.13
N GLY A 221 32.68 -9.27 17.27
CA GLY A 221 33.68 -8.65 16.40
C GLY A 221 33.28 -8.58 14.91
N LYS A 222 31.99 -8.75 14.60
CA LYS A 222 31.45 -8.83 13.23
C LYS A 222 30.25 -7.91 13.09
N ASP A 223 30.17 -7.23 11.94
CA ASP A 223 29.04 -6.38 11.57
C ASP A 223 28.25 -7.05 10.44
N ASP A 224 27.24 -7.85 10.80
CA ASP A 224 26.46 -8.67 9.87
C ASP A 224 24.95 -8.39 9.90
N ARG A 225 24.22 -8.94 8.91
CA ARG A 225 22.74 -8.82 8.84
C ARG A 225 22.05 -9.45 10.04
N ILE A 226 22.69 -10.44 10.66
CA ILE A 226 22.13 -11.18 11.79
C ILE A 226 22.06 -10.27 13.01
N ASN A 227 23.09 -9.44 13.25
CA ASN A 227 23.04 -8.41 14.28
C ASN A 227 21.85 -7.47 14.07
N GLY A 228 21.68 -6.96 12.84
CA GLY A 228 20.55 -6.10 12.48
C GLY A 228 19.20 -6.81 12.65
N ALA A 229 19.11 -8.08 12.29
CA ALA A 229 17.90 -8.90 12.44
C ALA A 229 17.51 -9.08 13.91
N ILE A 230 18.46 -9.46 14.76
CA ILE A 230 18.23 -9.69 16.20
C ILE A 230 17.89 -8.37 16.89
N ALA A 231 18.66 -7.31 16.61
CA ALA A 231 18.41 -5.98 17.16
C ALA A 231 17.04 -5.44 16.74
N GLY A 232 16.65 -5.61 15.47
CA GLY A 232 15.33 -5.21 14.97
C GLY A 232 14.17 -6.00 15.61
N ALA A 233 14.34 -7.31 15.81
CA ALA A 233 13.33 -8.14 16.47
C ALA A 233 13.08 -7.71 17.92
N ILE A 234 14.16 -7.49 18.68
CA ILE A 234 14.10 -7.05 20.08
C ILE A 234 13.56 -5.62 20.18
N ALA A 235 14.05 -4.70 19.33
CA ALA A 235 13.55 -3.33 19.29
C ALA A 235 12.05 -3.26 18.94
N GLY A 236 11.55 -4.23 18.17
CA GLY A 236 10.12 -4.35 17.86
C GLY A 236 9.20 -4.40 19.09
N ILE A 237 9.69 -4.88 20.24
CA ILE A 237 8.92 -4.94 21.50
C ILE A 237 8.51 -3.53 21.96
N ALA A 238 9.27 -2.49 21.58
CA ALA A 238 8.95 -1.10 21.92
C ALA A 238 7.54 -0.68 21.47
N ILE A 239 6.95 -1.35 20.48
CA ILE A 239 5.58 -1.08 20.01
C ILE A 239 4.52 -1.21 21.13
N LEU A 240 4.84 -1.95 22.21
CA LEU A 240 3.99 -2.04 23.40
C LEU A 240 3.76 -0.70 24.09
N ILE A 241 4.56 0.33 23.81
CA ILE A 241 4.33 1.69 24.31
C ILE A 241 3.10 2.31 23.63
N GLU A 242 2.78 1.94 22.39
CA GLU A 242 1.68 2.53 21.62
C GLU A 242 0.29 1.99 21.97
N SER A 243 -0.77 2.66 21.51
CA SER A 243 -2.15 2.15 21.61
C SER A 243 -2.36 0.88 20.79
N HIS A 244 -3.27 -0.01 21.23
CA HIS A 244 -3.57 -1.25 20.53
C HIS A 244 -3.95 -1.04 19.05
N GLU A 245 -4.80 -0.06 18.74
CA GLU A 245 -5.19 0.26 17.37
C GLU A 245 -3.99 0.65 16.50
N ARG A 246 -3.11 1.52 17.04
CA ARG A 246 -1.91 1.96 16.34
C ARG A 246 -0.85 0.85 16.21
N ARG A 247 -0.76 -0.05 17.19
CA ARG A 247 0.09 -1.26 17.12
C ARG A 247 -0.28 -2.11 15.92
N VAL A 248 -1.57 -2.41 15.75
CA VAL A 248 -2.05 -3.20 14.60
C VAL A 248 -1.73 -2.49 13.29
N ALA A 249 -1.97 -1.17 13.21
CA ALA A 249 -1.66 -0.38 12.02
C ALA A 249 -0.15 -0.39 11.69
N PHE A 250 0.73 -0.17 12.68
CA PHE A 250 2.17 -0.20 12.48
C PHE A 250 2.69 -1.59 12.14
N ALA A 251 2.19 -2.64 12.79
CA ALA A 251 2.54 -4.02 12.49
C ALA A 251 2.23 -4.37 11.03
N GLN A 252 1.01 -4.05 10.58
CA GLN A 252 0.59 -4.26 9.19
C GLN A 252 1.45 -3.46 8.22
N GLN A 253 1.66 -2.16 8.47
CA GLN A 253 2.44 -1.29 7.58
C GLN A 253 3.91 -1.69 7.52
N MET A 254 4.55 -2.03 8.63
CA MET A 254 5.94 -2.46 8.59
C MET A 254 6.09 -3.84 7.95
N LEU A 255 5.13 -4.74 8.13
CA LEU A 255 5.15 -6.05 7.47
C LEU A 255 5.03 -5.92 5.94
N THR A 256 4.18 -5.04 5.44
CA THR A 256 4.07 -4.79 3.98
C THR A 256 5.36 -4.18 3.44
N ARG A 257 6.00 -3.27 4.18
CA ARG A 257 7.30 -2.69 3.80
C ARG A 257 8.45 -3.70 3.88
N ALA A 258 8.45 -4.58 4.87
CA ALA A 258 9.39 -5.69 4.95
C ALA A 258 9.21 -6.64 3.76
N GLY A 259 7.97 -7.00 3.40
CA GLY A 259 7.64 -7.79 2.23
C GLY A 259 8.09 -7.14 0.91
N GLN A 260 7.88 -5.83 0.77
CA GLN A 260 8.39 -5.04 -0.36
C GLN A 260 9.92 -5.15 -0.46
N GLY A 261 10.63 -5.04 0.68
CA GLY A 261 12.07 -5.26 0.74
C GLY A 261 12.47 -6.67 0.30
N VAL A 262 11.82 -7.71 0.82
CA VAL A 262 12.11 -9.11 0.42
C VAL A 262 11.91 -9.30 -1.09
N TYR A 263 10.83 -8.75 -1.66
CA TYR A 263 10.56 -8.80 -3.09
C TYR A 263 11.66 -8.09 -3.90
N ASN A 264 12.03 -6.87 -3.50
CA ASN A 264 13.10 -6.10 -4.15
C ASN A 264 14.44 -6.84 -4.09
N ALA A 265 14.79 -7.45 -2.94
CA ALA A 265 16.00 -8.25 -2.81
C ALA A 265 15.99 -9.44 -3.78
N GLY A 266 14.85 -10.14 -3.89
CA GLY A 266 14.66 -11.24 -4.83
C GLY A 266 14.79 -10.80 -6.29
N LYS A 267 14.14 -9.68 -6.65
CA LYS A 267 14.19 -9.06 -7.99
C LYS A 267 15.62 -8.67 -8.38
N PHE A 268 16.31 -7.97 -7.49
CA PHE A 268 17.67 -7.48 -7.68
C PHE A 268 18.72 -8.59 -7.79
N ARG A 269 18.49 -9.71 -7.12
CA ARG A 269 19.33 -10.92 -7.22
C ARG A 269 18.98 -11.79 -8.42
N GLY A 270 17.97 -11.42 -9.20
CA GLY A 270 17.49 -12.17 -10.36
C GLY A 270 16.83 -13.51 -10.01
N VAL A 271 16.32 -13.67 -8.78
CA VAL A 271 15.64 -14.89 -8.33
C VAL A 271 14.17 -14.90 -8.75
N PHE A 272 13.50 -13.74 -8.68
CA PHE A 272 12.09 -13.59 -9.06
C PHE A 272 11.94 -12.49 -10.10
N ARG A 273 11.32 -12.81 -11.24
CA ARG A 273 10.96 -11.83 -12.29
C ARG A 273 9.49 -12.00 -12.65
N LEU A 274 8.60 -11.47 -11.80
CA LEU A 274 7.17 -11.41 -12.08
C LEU A 274 6.87 -10.14 -12.90
N ARG A 275 6.47 -10.33 -14.17
CA ARG A 275 6.02 -9.21 -15.00
C ARG A 275 4.67 -8.71 -14.44
N HIS A 276 4.58 -7.44 -14.09
CA HIS A 276 3.40 -6.83 -13.43
C HIS A 276 3.02 -7.44 -12.07
N GLY A 277 4.01 -7.82 -11.25
CA GLY A 277 3.76 -8.38 -9.91
C GLY A 277 2.99 -7.44 -8.98
N ASP A 278 3.17 -6.14 -9.15
CA ASP A 278 2.39 -5.06 -8.51
C ASP A 278 0.89 -5.12 -8.88
N ALA A 279 0.58 -5.31 -10.16
CA ALA A 279 -0.80 -5.42 -10.64
C ALA A 279 -1.48 -6.71 -10.16
N LEU A 280 -0.76 -7.83 -10.16
CA LEU A 280 -1.27 -9.10 -9.62
C LEU A 280 -1.56 -8.98 -8.12
N LEU A 281 -0.63 -8.38 -7.35
CA LEU A 281 -0.81 -8.15 -5.92
C LEU A 281 -2.04 -7.25 -5.66
N PHE A 282 -2.19 -6.17 -6.43
CA PHE A 282 -3.35 -5.30 -6.36
C PHE A 282 -4.65 -6.05 -6.70
N ALA A 283 -4.65 -6.84 -7.77
CA ALA A 283 -5.80 -7.63 -8.19
C ALA A 283 -6.27 -8.61 -7.11
N LEU A 284 -5.35 -9.37 -6.51
CA LEU A 284 -5.66 -10.32 -5.43
C LEU A 284 -6.18 -9.60 -4.17
N ALA A 285 -5.59 -8.47 -3.80
CA ALA A 285 -6.05 -7.66 -2.68
C ALA A 285 -7.47 -7.10 -2.93
N CYS A 286 -7.75 -6.62 -4.15
CA CYS A 286 -9.08 -6.17 -4.57
C CYS A 286 -10.09 -7.30 -4.59
N GLY A 287 -9.72 -8.50 -5.04
CA GLY A 287 -10.57 -9.70 -4.97
C GLY A 287 -11.05 -9.97 -3.55
N GLN A 288 -10.12 -9.97 -2.60
CA GLN A 288 -10.44 -10.20 -1.19
C GLN A 288 -11.31 -9.09 -0.58
N VAL A 289 -10.99 -7.83 -0.88
CA VAL A 289 -11.73 -6.67 -0.36
C VAL A 289 -13.14 -6.59 -0.93
N THR A 290 -13.32 -6.80 -2.23
CA THR A 290 -14.66 -6.78 -2.87
C THR A 290 -15.51 -7.97 -2.47
N TYR A 291 -14.90 -9.16 -2.29
CA TYR A 291 -15.57 -10.31 -1.70
C TYR A 291 -16.11 -9.98 -0.32
N ALA A 292 -15.27 -9.41 0.55
CA ALA A 292 -15.69 -9.04 1.90
C ALA A 292 -16.72 -7.91 1.90
N TYR A 293 -16.57 -6.89 1.05
CA TYR A 293 -17.59 -5.86 0.85
C TYR A 293 -18.97 -6.47 0.53
N ALA A 294 -19.03 -7.41 -0.42
CA ALA A 294 -20.30 -8.03 -0.81
C ALA A 294 -20.81 -9.04 0.23
N MET A 295 -19.96 -9.95 0.68
CA MET A 295 -20.36 -11.15 1.43
C MET A 295 -20.13 -11.09 2.92
N GLN A 296 -19.21 -10.26 3.42
CA GLN A 296 -18.83 -10.21 4.83
C GLN A 296 -18.25 -8.83 5.23
N PRO A 297 -19.09 -7.78 5.28
CA PRO A 297 -18.63 -6.41 5.42
C PRO A 297 -17.96 -6.15 6.77
N GLU A 298 -18.35 -6.90 7.81
CA GLU A 298 -17.77 -6.84 9.16
C GLU A 298 -16.28 -7.23 9.21
N SER A 299 -15.76 -7.93 8.20
CA SER A 299 -14.34 -8.29 8.16
C SER A 299 -13.44 -7.13 7.72
N ILE A 300 -13.99 -6.06 7.16
CA ILE A 300 -13.23 -4.90 6.70
C ILE A 300 -13.28 -3.79 7.75
N PRO A 301 -12.24 -2.94 7.90
CA PRO A 301 -12.31 -1.76 8.75
C PRO A 301 -13.50 -0.84 8.41
N PRO A 302 -14.24 -0.33 9.41
CA PRO A 302 -15.51 0.37 9.22
C PRO A 302 -15.39 1.63 8.37
N GLU A 303 -14.31 2.41 8.55
CA GLU A 303 -14.05 3.59 7.73
C GLU A 303 -13.87 3.25 6.24
N TYR A 304 -13.17 2.14 5.97
CA TYR A 304 -12.91 1.68 4.62
C TYR A 304 -14.19 1.12 3.99
N LEU A 305 -15.02 0.41 4.75
CA LEU A 305 -16.35 -0.03 4.31
C LEU A 305 -17.26 1.18 4.00
N LYS A 306 -17.29 2.21 4.85
CA LYS A 306 -18.05 3.45 4.62
C LYS A 306 -17.58 4.14 3.35
N PHE A 307 -16.28 4.22 3.12
CA PHE A 307 -15.70 4.72 1.87
C PHE A 307 -16.17 3.91 0.65
N MET A 308 -16.12 2.58 0.71
CA MET A 308 -16.57 1.71 -0.38
C MET A 308 -18.07 1.88 -0.69
N LEU A 309 -18.92 1.91 0.34
CA LEU A 309 -20.37 2.09 0.18
C LEU A 309 -20.69 3.47 -0.43
N THR A 310 -20.04 4.53 0.07
CA THR A 310 -20.22 5.90 -0.43
C THR A 310 -19.75 6.02 -1.87
N THR A 311 -18.61 5.43 -2.21
CA THR A 311 -18.03 5.48 -3.55
C THR A 311 -18.84 4.64 -4.53
N ALA A 312 -19.22 3.41 -4.17
CA ALA A 312 -20.04 2.56 -5.03
C ALA A 312 -21.46 3.11 -5.23
N ARG A 313 -21.94 3.95 -4.28
CA ARG A 313 -23.30 4.50 -4.23
C ARG A 313 -24.39 3.41 -4.31
N VAL A 314 -24.10 2.26 -3.70
CA VAL A 314 -25.02 1.13 -3.56
C VAL A 314 -25.61 1.16 -2.14
N PRO A 315 -26.94 1.07 -1.98
CA PRO A 315 -27.56 1.00 -0.66
C PRO A 315 -27.03 -0.22 0.12
N ALA A 316 -26.64 -0.01 1.38
CA ALA A 316 -26.13 -1.08 2.24
C ALA A 316 -27.18 -2.19 2.45
N GLU A 317 -28.46 -1.80 2.56
CA GLU A 317 -29.61 -2.70 2.67
C GLU A 317 -29.75 -3.62 1.45
N ALA A 318 -29.62 -3.07 0.24
CA ALA A 318 -29.66 -3.86 -1.00
C ALA A 318 -28.55 -4.92 -1.04
N LEU A 319 -27.35 -4.56 -0.56
CA LEU A 319 -26.23 -5.48 -0.48
C LEU A 319 -26.42 -6.56 0.59
N ALA A 320 -27.02 -6.20 1.74
CA ALA A 320 -27.36 -7.13 2.81
C ALA A 320 -28.40 -8.16 2.34
N MET A 321 -29.44 -7.73 1.63
CA MET A 321 -30.43 -8.63 1.04
C MET A 321 -29.81 -9.56 0.00
N ASN A 322 -28.94 -9.03 -0.87
CA ASN A 322 -28.21 -9.86 -1.83
C ASN A 322 -27.37 -10.92 -1.13
N ARG A 323 -26.69 -10.56 -0.04
CA ARG A 323 -25.91 -11.50 0.77
C ARG A 323 -26.79 -12.56 1.44
N ALA A 324 -27.93 -12.17 2.00
CA ALA A 324 -28.89 -13.10 2.62
C ALA A 324 -29.34 -14.16 1.61
N ARG A 325 -29.72 -13.72 0.41
CA ARG A 325 -30.14 -14.62 -0.69
C ARG A 325 -29.04 -15.57 -1.13
N VAL A 326 -27.81 -15.08 -1.31
CA VAL A 326 -26.65 -15.90 -1.71
C VAL A 326 -26.31 -16.95 -0.65
N ARG A 327 -26.63 -16.69 0.62
CA ARG A 327 -26.47 -17.64 1.73
C ARG A 327 -27.66 -18.60 1.90
N GLY A 328 -28.71 -18.46 1.07
CA GLY A 328 -29.91 -19.30 1.10
C GLY A 328 -30.99 -18.85 2.06
N PHE A 329 -30.87 -17.66 2.68
CA PHE A 329 -31.91 -17.12 3.54
C PHE A 329 -33.06 -16.50 2.70
N PRO A 330 -34.31 -16.58 3.18
CA PRO A 330 -35.44 -15.91 2.54
C PRO A 330 -35.25 -14.39 2.57
N VAL A 331 -35.84 -13.71 1.59
CA VAL A 331 -35.74 -12.26 1.44
C VAL A 331 -37.16 -11.69 1.52
N ASP A 332 -37.38 -10.77 2.47
CA ASP A 332 -38.68 -10.11 2.66
C ASP A 332 -38.96 -9.13 1.50
N VAL A 333 -39.98 -9.44 0.71
CA VAL A 333 -40.38 -8.66 -0.47
C VAL A 333 -40.90 -7.28 -0.08
N ASN A 334 -41.53 -7.13 1.10
CA ASN A 334 -42.06 -5.86 1.56
C ASN A 334 -40.92 -4.85 1.83
N GLN A 335 -39.85 -5.33 2.47
CA GLN A 335 -38.64 -4.54 2.70
C GLN A 335 -37.97 -4.15 1.37
N LEU A 336 -37.99 -5.03 0.35
CA LEU A 336 -37.47 -4.68 -0.98
C LEU A 336 -38.28 -3.57 -1.64
N VAL A 337 -39.61 -3.65 -1.58
CA VAL A 337 -40.49 -2.63 -2.16
C VAL A 337 -40.27 -1.28 -1.46
N GLU A 338 -40.15 -1.27 -0.14
CA GLU A 338 -39.88 -0.04 0.62
C GLU A 338 -38.51 0.55 0.26
N LEU A 339 -37.48 -0.28 0.20
CA LEU A 339 -36.12 0.11 -0.16
C LEU A 339 -36.08 0.76 -1.56
N VAL A 340 -36.75 0.14 -2.52
CA VAL A 340 -36.84 0.59 -3.91
C VAL A 340 -37.58 1.92 -3.98
N LYS A 341 -38.70 2.09 -3.27
CA LYS A 341 -39.43 3.37 -3.16
C LYS A 341 -38.54 4.48 -2.59
N ARG A 342 -37.79 4.21 -1.52
CA ARG A 342 -36.88 5.16 -0.87
C ARG A 342 -35.79 5.68 -1.81
N HIS A 343 -35.38 4.87 -2.79
CA HIS A 343 -34.32 5.18 -3.74
C HIS A 343 -34.82 5.63 -5.12
N ARG A 344 -36.00 6.27 -5.19
CA ARG A 344 -36.59 6.87 -6.40
C ARG A 344 -36.72 5.86 -7.53
N ALA A 345 -37.55 4.84 -7.34
CA ALA A 345 -37.77 3.80 -8.32
C ALA A 345 -38.52 4.27 -9.57
N SER A 346 -38.13 3.72 -10.72
CA SER A 346 -38.95 3.73 -11.93
C SER A 346 -40.24 2.92 -11.72
N PRO A 347 -41.38 3.32 -12.33
CA PRO A 347 -42.63 2.57 -12.22
C PRO A 347 -42.50 1.11 -12.68
N LYS A 348 -41.67 0.83 -13.69
CA LYS A 348 -41.39 -0.54 -14.15
C LYS A 348 -40.68 -1.38 -13.09
N THR A 349 -39.74 -0.78 -12.37
CA THR A 349 -39.02 -1.44 -11.27
C THR A 349 -39.97 -1.84 -10.15
N LEU A 350 -40.93 -0.98 -9.80
CA LEU A 350 -41.90 -1.28 -8.75
C LEU A 350 -42.78 -2.47 -9.11
N GLU A 351 -43.19 -2.57 -10.38
CA GLU A 351 -43.96 -3.70 -10.89
C GLU A 351 -43.14 -5.00 -10.96
N GLU A 352 -41.86 -4.92 -11.35
CA GLU A 352 -40.97 -6.08 -11.36
C GLU A 352 -40.70 -6.62 -9.95
N VAL A 353 -40.54 -5.72 -8.98
CA VAL A 353 -40.23 -6.08 -7.59
C VAL A 353 -41.44 -6.65 -6.87
N SER A 354 -42.65 -6.15 -7.14
CA SER A 354 -43.88 -6.70 -6.55
C SER A 354 -44.21 -8.11 -7.06
N LYS A 355 -43.71 -8.50 -8.23
CA LYS A 355 -43.82 -9.86 -8.80
C LYS A 355 -42.75 -10.83 -8.28
N LEU A 356 -41.80 -10.38 -7.46
CA LEU A 356 -40.77 -11.25 -6.90
C LEU A 356 -41.37 -12.15 -5.81
N THR A 357 -40.99 -13.41 -5.85
CA THR A 357 -41.25 -14.35 -4.76
C THR A 357 -40.12 -14.31 -3.73
N GLU A 358 -40.41 -14.64 -2.47
CA GLU A 358 -39.42 -14.71 -1.37
C GLU A 358 -38.23 -15.65 -1.67
N TYR A 359 -38.42 -16.58 -2.61
CA TYR A 359 -37.44 -17.56 -3.07
C TYR A 359 -36.84 -17.24 -4.44
N ALA A 360 -36.90 -16.00 -4.91
CA ALA A 360 -36.22 -15.61 -6.14
C ALA A 360 -34.75 -16.06 -6.13
N ASN A 361 -34.33 -16.82 -7.14
CA ASN A 361 -32.98 -17.42 -7.21
C ASN A 361 -31.87 -16.36 -7.17
N ILE A 362 -32.14 -15.15 -7.64
CA ILE A 362 -31.21 -14.03 -7.65
C ILE A 362 -31.96 -12.70 -7.48
N ILE A 363 -31.38 -11.76 -6.74
CA ILE A 363 -31.94 -10.40 -6.66
C ILE A 363 -31.74 -9.72 -8.01
N PRO A 364 -32.80 -9.20 -8.66
CA PRO A 364 -32.67 -8.57 -9.97
C PRO A 364 -31.94 -7.24 -9.90
N CYS A 365 -31.37 -6.82 -11.03
CA CYS A 365 -30.69 -5.54 -11.18
C CYS A 365 -31.59 -4.34 -10.82
N SER A 366 -32.90 -4.46 -11.04
CA SER A 366 -33.92 -3.44 -10.75
C SER A 366 -33.96 -3.07 -9.26
N VAL A 367 -33.64 -3.99 -8.35
CA VAL A 367 -33.53 -3.71 -6.90
C VAL A 367 -32.24 -2.95 -6.56
N LEU A 368 -31.18 -3.15 -7.34
CA LEU A 368 -29.85 -2.59 -7.05
C LEU A 368 -29.66 -1.18 -7.61
N HIS A 369 -30.35 -0.86 -8.70
CA HIS A 369 -30.37 0.48 -9.29
C HIS A 369 -31.80 0.89 -9.67
N PRO A 370 -32.66 1.15 -8.68
CA PRO A 370 -34.10 1.32 -8.91
C PRO A 370 -34.46 2.53 -9.77
N SER A 371 -33.58 3.55 -9.80
CA SER A 371 -33.80 4.81 -10.55
C SER A 371 -33.59 4.70 -12.06
N TYR A 372 -33.06 3.59 -12.56
CA TYR A 372 -32.69 3.44 -13.97
C TYR A 372 -33.22 2.14 -14.56
N ASP A 373 -33.91 2.24 -15.71
CA ASP A 373 -34.44 1.10 -16.45
C ASP A 373 -33.35 0.26 -17.13
N SER A 374 -32.17 0.83 -17.38
CA SER A 374 -31.06 0.14 -18.04
C SER A 374 -29.79 0.12 -17.19
N CYS A 375 -29.18 -1.07 -17.07
CA CYS A 375 -27.94 -1.27 -16.32
C CYS A 375 -26.79 -0.42 -16.87
N SER A 376 -26.67 -0.30 -18.20
CA SER A 376 -25.60 0.46 -18.85
C SER A 376 -25.67 1.96 -18.53
N MET A 377 -26.88 2.53 -18.54
CA MET A 377 -27.08 3.95 -18.23
C MET A 377 -26.78 4.23 -16.75
N ASN A 378 -27.24 3.38 -15.83
CA ASN A 378 -26.85 3.48 -14.43
C ASN A 378 -25.32 3.41 -14.29
N ASN A 379 -24.66 2.45 -14.94
CA ASN A 379 -23.22 2.29 -14.81
C ASN A 379 -22.42 3.51 -15.30
N ILE A 380 -22.83 4.15 -16.41
CA ILE A 380 -22.22 5.38 -16.93
C ILE A 380 -22.46 6.56 -15.98
N GLU A 381 -23.69 6.72 -15.48
CA GLU A 381 -23.99 7.77 -14.50
C GLU A 381 -23.17 7.59 -13.22
N ARG A 382 -23.09 6.35 -12.70
CA ARG A 382 -22.28 6.04 -11.52
C ARG A 382 -20.82 6.35 -11.76
N PHE A 383 -20.29 6.02 -12.93
CA PHE A 383 -18.92 6.38 -13.32
C PHE A 383 -18.69 7.90 -13.26
N TYR A 384 -19.57 8.70 -13.88
CA TYR A 384 -19.47 10.16 -13.86
C TYR A 384 -19.52 10.72 -12.43
N GLN A 385 -20.45 10.23 -11.62
CA GLN A 385 -20.62 10.64 -10.24
C GLN A 385 -19.43 10.27 -9.34
N VAL A 386 -18.87 9.07 -9.50
CA VAL A 386 -17.64 8.64 -8.80
C VAL A 386 -16.48 9.54 -9.19
N LEU A 387 -16.31 9.79 -10.48
CA LEU A 387 -15.25 10.65 -11.00
C LEU A 387 -15.36 12.07 -10.41
N LYS A 388 -16.56 12.66 -10.46
CA LYS A 388 -16.84 13.99 -9.88
C LYS A 388 -16.51 14.07 -8.39
N ASN A 389 -16.87 13.04 -7.61
CA ASN A 389 -16.68 13.06 -6.16
C ASN A 389 -15.24 12.75 -5.73
N ILE A 390 -14.49 11.98 -6.53
CA ILE A 390 -13.13 11.58 -6.17
C ILE A 390 -12.05 12.57 -6.65
N ILE A 391 -12.32 13.34 -7.71
CA ILE A 391 -11.40 14.37 -8.22
C ILE A 391 -10.92 15.32 -7.10
N PRO A 392 -11.80 15.91 -6.25
CA PRO A 392 -11.36 16.80 -5.17
C PRO A 392 -10.45 16.12 -4.14
N VAL A 393 -10.69 14.83 -3.87
CA VAL A 393 -9.88 14.04 -2.94
C VAL A 393 -8.47 13.85 -3.48
N TYR A 394 -8.33 13.36 -4.72
CA TYR A 394 -7.02 13.18 -5.35
C TYR A 394 -6.32 14.50 -5.65
N ALA A 395 -7.07 15.55 -5.98
CA ALA A 395 -6.53 16.89 -6.14
C ALA A 395 -5.88 17.34 -4.83
N THR A 396 -6.58 17.23 -3.70
CA THR A 396 -6.02 17.58 -2.39
C THR A 396 -4.74 16.78 -2.10
N LEU A 397 -4.75 15.47 -2.37
CA LEU A 397 -3.59 14.60 -2.14
C LEU A 397 -2.37 14.93 -3.01
N ASN A 398 -2.57 15.41 -4.24
CA ASN A 398 -1.47 15.70 -5.16
C ASN A 398 -1.01 17.16 -5.08
N PHE A 399 -1.92 18.11 -4.84
CA PHE A 399 -1.61 19.54 -4.82
C PHE A 399 -1.11 20.04 -3.46
N VAL A 400 -1.65 19.58 -2.33
CA VAL A 400 -1.18 20.02 -1.01
C VAL A 400 0.32 19.78 -0.80
N PRO A 401 0.88 18.59 -1.10
CA PRO A 401 2.31 18.33 -0.92
C PRO A 401 3.15 19.13 -1.90
N LEU A 402 2.65 19.36 -3.11
CA LEU A 402 3.29 20.22 -4.10
C LEU A 402 3.41 21.66 -3.57
N VAL A 403 2.33 22.20 -3.02
CA VAL A 403 2.27 23.54 -2.44
C VAL A 403 3.16 23.64 -1.20
N VAL A 404 3.05 22.69 -0.26
CA VAL A 404 3.75 22.76 1.04
C VAL A 404 5.25 22.47 0.89
N LEU A 405 5.64 21.46 0.11
CA LEU A 405 7.02 20.97 0.06
C LEU A 405 7.81 21.48 -1.15
N ARG A 406 7.13 21.91 -2.21
CA ARG A 406 7.77 22.24 -3.51
C ARG A 406 7.37 23.62 -4.04
N MET A 407 6.96 24.55 -3.18
CA MET A 407 6.57 25.92 -3.57
C MET A 407 7.61 26.63 -4.45
N LYS A 408 8.91 26.50 -4.10
CA LYS A 408 10.00 27.11 -4.89
C LYS A 408 10.01 26.63 -6.35
N ARG A 409 9.73 25.34 -6.57
CA ARG A 409 9.69 24.75 -7.91
C ARG A 409 8.41 25.11 -8.64
N LEU A 410 7.28 25.15 -7.92
CA LEU A 410 5.99 25.60 -8.44
C LEU A 410 6.06 27.04 -8.97
N LEU A 411 6.76 27.93 -8.26
CA LEU A 411 6.96 29.32 -8.69
C LEU A 411 7.90 29.44 -9.90
N ALA A 412 8.85 28.52 -10.07
CA ALA A 412 9.81 28.54 -11.17
C ALA A 412 9.21 28.06 -12.51
N ASP A 413 8.35 27.03 -12.48
CA ASP A 413 7.66 26.51 -13.67
C ASP A 413 6.22 26.12 -13.33
N PRO A 414 5.30 27.11 -13.24
CA PRO A 414 3.94 26.87 -12.78
C PRO A 414 3.13 26.04 -13.77
N VAL A 415 3.26 26.30 -15.08
CA VAL A 415 2.37 25.70 -16.09
C VAL A 415 2.65 24.20 -16.25
N ASN A 416 3.91 23.80 -16.41
CA ASN A 416 4.24 22.39 -16.63
C ASN A 416 3.93 21.53 -15.39
N ILE A 417 4.25 22.05 -14.21
CA ILE A 417 4.02 21.33 -12.96
C ILE A 417 2.52 21.21 -12.67
N LEU A 418 1.75 22.29 -12.87
CA LEU A 418 0.31 22.26 -12.65
C LEU A 418 -0.39 21.34 -13.66
N SER A 419 0.02 21.39 -14.94
CA SER A 419 -0.50 20.51 -15.99
C SER A 419 -0.20 19.04 -15.70
N LYS A 420 1.07 18.69 -15.41
CA LYS A 420 1.48 17.33 -15.06
C LYS A 420 0.75 16.81 -13.82
N THR A 421 0.62 17.65 -12.79
CA THR A 421 -0.09 17.29 -11.55
C THR A 421 -1.58 17.10 -11.80
N SER A 422 -2.19 17.92 -12.65
CA SER A 422 -3.60 17.79 -13.06
C SER A 422 -3.83 16.50 -13.84
N PHE A 423 -2.97 16.18 -14.80
CA PHE A 423 -3.06 14.93 -15.57
C PHE A 423 -2.92 13.70 -14.67
N ASN A 424 -1.97 13.70 -13.74
CA ASN A 424 -1.81 12.63 -12.76
C ASN A 424 -3.02 12.51 -11.83
N THR A 425 -3.62 13.63 -11.44
CA THR A 425 -4.84 13.67 -10.63
C THR A 425 -6.04 13.09 -11.39
N PHE A 426 -6.21 13.48 -12.64
CA PHE A 426 -7.26 12.97 -13.51
C PHE A 426 -7.08 11.46 -13.75
N ARG A 427 -5.88 11.01 -14.09
CA ARG A 427 -5.53 9.60 -14.28
C ARG A 427 -5.84 8.76 -13.04
N SER A 428 -5.51 9.25 -11.84
CA SER A 428 -5.85 8.60 -10.56
C SER A 428 -7.35 8.44 -10.36
N SER A 429 -8.09 9.52 -10.67
CA SER A 429 -9.53 9.58 -10.49
C SER A 429 -10.23 8.66 -11.49
N LEU A 430 -9.71 8.62 -12.73
CA LEU A 430 -10.16 7.72 -13.78
C LEU A 430 -9.93 6.26 -13.41
N PHE A 431 -8.78 5.91 -12.83
CA PHE A 431 -8.49 4.56 -12.34
C PHE A 431 -9.59 4.05 -11.38
N LEU A 432 -9.97 4.85 -10.38
CA LEU A 432 -11.02 4.45 -9.43
C LEU A 432 -12.40 4.41 -10.10
N GLY A 433 -12.70 5.38 -10.98
CA GLY A 433 -13.93 5.37 -11.77
C GLY A 433 -14.08 4.11 -12.61
N VAL A 434 -13.03 3.74 -13.35
CA VAL A 434 -12.98 2.53 -14.18
C VAL A 434 -13.13 1.27 -13.32
N PHE A 435 -12.51 1.24 -12.13
CA PHE A 435 -12.70 0.13 -11.18
C PHE A 435 -14.19 -0.05 -10.81
N VAL A 436 -14.88 1.03 -10.42
CA VAL A 436 -16.31 0.93 -10.06
C VAL A 436 -17.16 0.55 -11.26
N LEU A 437 -16.91 1.17 -12.42
CA LEU A 437 -17.63 0.90 -13.66
C LEU A 437 -17.54 -0.58 -14.06
N PHE A 438 -16.33 -1.13 -14.11
CA PHE A 438 -16.10 -2.50 -14.55
C PHE A 438 -16.67 -3.51 -13.55
N TYR A 439 -16.54 -3.26 -12.24
CA TYR A 439 -17.12 -4.12 -11.21
C TYR A 439 -18.65 -4.16 -11.30
N GLN A 440 -19.31 -3.01 -11.47
CA GLN A 440 -20.77 -2.96 -11.65
C GLN A 440 -21.21 -3.60 -12.97
N PHE A 441 -20.45 -3.42 -14.05
CA PHE A 441 -20.74 -4.06 -15.33
C PHE A 441 -20.68 -5.60 -15.23
N GLN A 442 -19.65 -6.16 -14.58
CA GLN A 442 -19.55 -7.59 -14.35
C GLN A 442 -20.69 -8.12 -13.46
N PHE A 443 -21.04 -7.39 -12.41
CA PHE A 443 -22.12 -7.74 -11.49
C PHE A 443 -23.50 -7.76 -12.16
N CYS A 444 -23.81 -6.77 -13.01
CA CYS A 444 -25.05 -6.74 -13.80
C CYS A 444 -25.03 -7.77 -14.94
N GLY A 445 -23.89 -7.94 -15.60
CA GLY A 445 -23.69 -8.94 -16.66
C GLY A 445 -23.94 -10.37 -16.17
N HIS A 446 -23.43 -10.71 -14.99
CA HIS A 446 -23.67 -12.02 -14.36
C HIS A 446 -25.15 -12.28 -14.09
N ARG A 447 -25.89 -11.29 -13.59
CA ARG A 447 -27.35 -11.42 -13.38
C ARG A 447 -28.11 -11.61 -14.68
N LYS A 448 -27.70 -10.91 -15.74
CA LYS A 448 -28.31 -11.07 -17.06
C LYS A 448 -28.04 -12.46 -17.63
N LEU A 449 -26.82 -12.98 -17.47
CA LEU A 449 -26.47 -14.36 -17.86
C LEU A 449 -27.27 -15.40 -17.08
N PHE A 450 -27.47 -15.19 -15.78
CA PHE A 450 -28.29 -16.07 -14.94
C PHE A 450 -29.77 -16.04 -15.38
N LYS A 451 -30.33 -14.85 -15.65
CA LYS A 451 -31.71 -14.70 -16.15
C LYS A 451 -31.92 -15.38 -17.52
N ASN A 452 -30.90 -15.35 -18.38
CA ASN A 452 -30.94 -15.97 -19.71
C ASN A 452 -30.65 -17.48 -19.70
N GLY A 453 -30.49 -18.11 -18.53
CA GLY A 453 -30.28 -19.55 -18.39
C GLY A 453 -28.89 -20.04 -18.81
N TRP A 454 -27.94 -19.15 -19.10
CA TRP A 454 -26.58 -19.54 -19.49
C TRP A 454 -25.75 -20.11 -18.34
N THR A 455 -26.08 -19.74 -17.10
CA THR A 455 -25.36 -20.20 -15.91
C THR A 455 -26.35 -20.49 -14.78
N ASN A 456 -26.36 -21.72 -14.27
CA ASN A 456 -27.22 -22.12 -13.14
C ASN A 456 -26.50 -22.05 -11.77
N HIS A 457 -25.20 -21.77 -11.76
CA HIS A 457 -24.40 -21.71 -10.53
C HIS A 457 -24.12 -20.27 -10.10
N HIS A 458 -24.81 -19.81 -9.04
CA HIS A 458 -24.54 -18.53 -8.39
C HIS A 458 -23.74 -18.74 -7.09
N THR A 459 -22.41 -18.74 -7.20
CA THR A 459 -21.52 -19.02 -6.05
C THR A 459 -20.94 -17.73 -5.47
N LYS A 460 -20.82 -17.66 -4.13
CA LYS A 460 -20.19 -16.51 -3.42
C LYS A 460 -18.79 -16.13 -3.89
N TYR A 461 -18.03 -17.07 -4.45
CA TYR A 461 -16.66 -16.83 -4.95
C TYR A 461 -16.63 -15.99 -6.22
N ILE A 462 -17.76 -15.82 -6.91
CA ILE A 462 -17.81 -14.98 -8.11
C ILE A 462 -17.52 -13.51 -7.80
N TYR A 463 -17.90 -13.04 -6.60
CA TYR A 463 -17.57 -11.68 -6.15
C TYR A 463 -16.07 -11.46 -5.95
N TRP A 464 -15.36 -12.51 -5.52
CA TRP A 464 -13.90 -12.47 -5.44
C TRP A 464 -13.30 -12.40 -6.84
N LEU A 465 -13.78 -13.23 -7.77
CA LEU A 465 -13.30 -13.24 -9.15
C LEU A 465 -13.51 -11.89 -9.84
N PHE A 466 -14.67 -11.26 -9.66
CA PHE A 466 -14.95 -9.92 -10.20
C PHE A 466 -13.98 -8.87 -9.67
N GLY A 467 -13.65 -8.94 -8.38
CA GLY A 467 -12.63 -8.07 -7.78
C GLY A 467 -11.25 -8.27 -8.36
N VAL A 468 -10.84 -9.51 -8.62
CA VAL A 468 -9.54 -9.83 -9.24
C VAL A 468 -9.49 -9.31 -10.67
N THR A 469 -10.49 -9.62 -11.50
CA THR A 469 -10.50 -9.19 -12.90
C THR A 469 -10.60 -7.67 -13.02
N THR A 470 -11.42 -7.04 -12.18
CA THR A 470 -11.56 -5.58 -12.17
C THR A 470 -10.32 -4.88 -11.66
N GLY A 471 -9.74 -5.37 -10.56
CA GLY A 471 -8.51 -4.82 -10.00
C GLY A 471 -7.35 -4.94 -10.97
N GLY A 472 -7.20 -6.08 -11.64
CA GLY A 472 -6.15 -6.29 -12.65
C GLY A 472 -6.32 -5.42 -13.90
N ALA A 473 -7.56 -5.20 -14.35
CA ALA A 473 -7.83 -4.36 -15.52
C ALA A 473 -7.68 -2.86 -15.19
N SER A 474 -8.25 -2.39 -14.07
CA SER A 474 -8.26 -0.96 -13.74
C SER A 474 -6.86 -0.45 -13.41
N ILE A 475 -6.05 -1.23 -12.69
CA ILE A 475 -4.72 -0.79 -12.23
C ILE A 475 -3.76 -0.50 -13.40
N MET A 476 -4.02 -1.04 -14.59
CA MET A 476 -3.27 -0.71 -15.81
C MET A 476 -3.45 0.76 -16.22
N VAL A 477 -4.61 1.36 -15.90
CA VAL A 477 -4.87 2.79 -16.11
C VAL A 477 -3.96 3.65 -15.23
N GLU A 478 -3.51 3.15 -14.09
CA GLU A 478 -2.64 3.89 -13.19
C GLU A 478 -1.18 3.89 -13.65
N GLN A 479 -0.40 4.90 -13.24
CA GLN A 479 1.04 4.98 -13.51
C GLN A 479 1.80 3.87 -12.76
N GLU A 480 2.76 3.22 -13.41
CA GLU A 480 3.51 2.07 -12.87
C GLU A 480 4.12 2.33 -11.49
N SER A 481 4.70 3.51 -11.28
CA SER A 481 5.31 3.89 -10.00
C SER A 481 4.33 3.98 -8.81
N ARG A 482 3.04 4.19 -9.08
CA ARG A 482 1.99 4.29 -8.06
C ARG A 482 1.27 2.97 -7.79
N ARG A 483 1.34 2.01 -8.73
CA ARG A 483 0.65 0.71 -8.62
C ARG A 483 1.09 -0.07 -7.39
N ALA A 484 2.39 -0.13 -7.14
CA ALA A 484 2.94 -0.83 -5.98
C ALA A 484 2.47 -0.20 -4.65
N GLU A 485 2.45 1.13 -4.55
CA GLU A 485 1.97 1.83 -3.34
C GLU A 485 0.46 1.62 -3.13
N LEU A 486 -0.35 1.64 -4.19
CA LEU A 486 -1.78 1.31 -4.10
C LEU A 486 -2.01 -0.15 -3.70
N ALA A 487 -1.23 -1.08 -4.23
CA ALA A 487 -1.26 -2.48 -3.83
C ALA A 487 -0.94 -2.64 -2.35
N LEU A 488 0.13 -2.01 -1.87
CA LEU A 488 0.55 -2.05 -0.47
C LEU A 488 -0.40 -1.30 0.47
N TYR A 489 -1.20 -0.36 -0.04
CA TYR A 489 -2.27 0.29 0.71
C TYR A 489 -3.47 -0.64 0.94
N VAL A 490 -3.94 -1.33 -0.11
CA VAL A 490 -5.12 -2.22 -0.04
C VAL A 490 -4.78 -3.56 0.60
N LEU A 491 -3.56 -4.07 0.41
CA LEU A 491 -3.11 -5.38 0.89
C LEU A 491 -3.33 -5.62 2.40
N PRO A 492 -2.94 -4.74 3.33
CA PRO A 492 -3.17 -5.00 4.75
C PRO A 492 -4.66 -5.02 5.11
N LYS A 493 -5.51 -4.25 4.41
CA LYS A 493 -6.98 -4.30 4.57
C LYS A 493 -7.55 -5.63 4.06
N ALA A 494 -7.05 -6.12 2.93
CA ALA A 494 -7.37 -7.43 2.41
C ALA A 494 -6.95 -8.56 3.38
N ALA A 495 -5.73 -8.48 3.92
CA ALA A 495 -5.19 -9.46 4.86
C ALA A 495 -5.96 -9.48 6.19
N GLU A 496 -6.30 -8.32 6.75
CA GLU A 496 -7.13 -8.23 7.96
C GLU A 496 -8.50 -8.89 7.74
N SER A 497 -9.13 -8.59 6.60
CA SER A 497 -10.40 -9.19 6.21
C SER A 497 -10.30 -10.70 6.08
N LEU A 498 -9.27 -11.19 5.38
CA LEU A 498 -9.03 -12.61 5.23
C LEU A 498 -8.81 -13.30 6.58
N TYR A 499 -8.01 -12.71 7.47
CA TYR A 499 -7.77 -13.23 8.80
C TYR A 499 -9.07 -13.35 9.61
N LYS A 500 -9.91 -12.32 9.63
CA LYS A 500 -11.22 -12.34 10.32
C LYS A 500 -12.13 -13.44 9.75
N ILE A 501 -12.17 -13.62 8.44
CA ILE A 501 -12.95 -14.68 7.79
C ILE A 501 -12.41 -16.07 8.19
N LEU A 502 -11.09 -16.26 8.17
CA LEU A 502 -10.46 -17.53 8.54
C LEU A 502 -10.65 -17.86 10.03
N TYR A 503 -10.61 -16.84 10.89
CA TYR A 503 -10.89 -16.97 12.31
C TYR A 503 -12.34 -17.41 12.56
N GLN A 504 -13.32 -16.78 11.91
CA GLN A 504 -14.73 -17.18 12.01
C GLN A 504 -14.98 -18.61 11.48
N LYS A 505 -14.18 -19.07 10.53
CA LYS A 505 -14.23 -20.45 10.01
C LYS A 505 -13.48 -21.46 10.90
N ASN A 506 -12.90 -21.03 12.02
CA ASN A 506 -12.05 -21.84 12.89
C ASN A 506 -10.80 -22.42 12.20
N TRP A 507 -10.34 -21.81 11.09
CA TRP A 507 -9.12 -22.24 10.39
C TRP A 507 -7.85 -21.66 11.02
N VAL A 508 -7.99 -20.55 11.74
CA VAL A 508 -6.87 -19.87 12.42
C VAL A 508 -7.28 -19.62 13.86
N LYS A 509 -6.41 -19.96 14.82
CA LYS A 509 -6.60 -19.64 16.23
C LYS A 509 -6.06 -18.26 16.54
N GLY A 510 -6.73 -17.54 17.44
CA GLY A 510 -6.30 -16.21 17.87
C GLY A 510 -5.03 -16.32 18.71
N VAL A 511 -3.98 -15.60 18.30
CA VAL A 511 -2.73 -15.50 19.06
C VAL A 511 -2.74 -14.19 19.85
N LYS A 512 -2.53 -14.27 21.16
CA LYS A 512 -2.41 -13.09 22.02
C LYS A 512 -1.17 -12.30 21.60
N HIS A 513 -1.30 -10.98 21.45
CA HIS A 513 -0.21 -10.08 21.04
C HIS A 513 0.39 -10.38 19.66
N TRP A 514 -0.39 -10.89 18.71
CA TRP A 514 0.09 -11.17 17.36
C TRP A 514 0.69 -9.93 16.69
N GLU A 515 0.13 -8.74 16.98
CA GLU A 515 0.57 -7.47 16.44
C GLU A 515 2.02 -7.15 16.81
N VAL A 516 2.44 -7.53 18.02
CA VAL A 516 3.82 -7.37 18.49
C VAL A 516 4.74 -8.33 17.76
N ILE A 517 4.34 -9.60 17.61
CA ILE A 517 5.12 -10.62 16.90
C ILE A 517 5.32 -10.22 15.43
N MET A 518 4.25 -9.78 14.76
CA MET A 518 4.35 -9.35 13.36
C MET A 518 5.19 -8.09 13.19
N PHE A 519 5.09 -7.12 14.11
CA PHE A 519 5.94 -5.94 14.07
C PHE A 519 7.42 -6.27 14.33
N SER A 520 7.72 -7.08 15.35
CA SER A 520 9.09 -7.55 15.62
C SER A 520 9.68 -8.31 14.45
N PHE A 521 8.90 -9.20 13.82
CA PHE A 521 9.34 -9.91 12.62
C PHE A 521 9.61 -8.94 11.45
N ALA A 522 8.72 -7.98 11.20
CA ALA A 522 8.90 -6.97 10.17
C ALA A 522 10.16 -6.12 10.41
N MET A 523 10.37 -5.65 11.63
CA MET A 523 11.52 -4.85 12.00
C MET A 523 12.83 -5.65 11.97
N SER A 524 12.80 -6.95 12.28
CA SER A 524 13.92 -7.85 12.08
C SER A 524 14.39 -7.86 10.61
N LEU A 525 13.46 -8.03 9.67
CA LEU A 525 13.77 -8.02 8.24
C LEU A 525 14.26 -6.65 7.76
N ILE A 526 13.57 -5.58 8.14
CA ILE A 526 13.92 -4.21 7.74
C ILE A 526 15.32 -3.84 8.25
N MET A 527 15.63 -4.11 9.52
CA MET A 527 16.93 -3.76 10.11
C MET A 527 18.07 -4.66 9.59
N SER A 528 17.77 -5.92 9.25
CA SER A 528 18.70 -6.79 8.51
C SER A 528 19.08 -6.21 7.14
N PHE A 529 18.10 -5.70 6.39
CA PHE A 529 18.37 -5.02 5.12
C PHE A 529 19.07 -3.68 5.33
N TYR A 530 18.67 -2.89 6.31
CA TYR A 530 19.33 -1.61 6.61
C TYR A 530 20.84 -1.76 6.85
N GLN A 531 21.28 -2.82 7.53
CA GLN A 531 22.69 -3.02 7.88
C GLN A 531 23.61 -3.32 6.68
N GLN A 532 23.13 -4.02 5.65
CA GLN A 532 23.98 -4.45 4.53
C GLN A 532 23.44 -4.14 3.12
N GLU A 533 22.13 -3.97 2.98
CA GLU A 533 21.45 -3.83 1.69
C GLU A 533 20.32 -2.78 1.74
N GLU A 534 20.61 -1.57 2.21
CA GLU A 534 19.62 -0.50 2.37
C GLU A 534 18.86 -0.13 1.08
N GLN A 535 19.49 -0.29 -0.09
CA GLN A 535 18.88 -0.01 -1.40
C GLN A 535 17.70 -0.93 -1.75
N VAL A 536 17.55 -2.03 -1.03
CA VAL A 536 16.41 -2.94 -1.17
C VAL A 536 15.14 -2.33 -0.55
N LEU A 537 15.32 -1.50 0.48
CA LEU A 537 14.22 -0.81 1.16
C LEU A 537 13.66 0.29 0.26
N SER A 538 12.37 0.60 0.45
CA SER A 538 11.75 1.69 -0.30
C SER A 538 12.37 3.05 0.11
N PRO A 539 12.43 4.03 -0.80
CA PRO A 539 12.95 5.37 -0.50
C PRO A 539 12.32 6.00 0.75
N PHE A 540 11.02 5.79 0.93
CA PHE A 540 10.29 6.24 2.12
C PHE A 540 10.85 5.64 3.41
N VAL A 541 11.00 4.31 3.48
CA VAL A 541 11.51 3.61 4.67
C VAL A 541 12.95 4.02 4.96
N THR A 542 13.78 4.11 3.92
CA THR A 542 15.18 4.52 4.05
C THR A 542 15.29 5.94 4.60
N LYS A 543 14.53 6.91 4.04
CA LYS A 543 14.48 8.29 4.56
C LYS A 543 13.97 8.34 6.00
N LEU A 544 12.93 7.57 6.32
CA LEU A 544 12.35 7.51 7.67
C LEU A 544 13.38 7.03 8.70
N ILE A 545 14.06 5.92 8.40
CA ILE A 545 15.13 5.37 9.25
C ILE A 545 16.26 6.39 9.43
N TYR A 546 16.75 6.98 8.35
CA TYR A 546 17.84 7.96 8.42
C TYR A 546 17.46 9.23 9.19
N HIS A 547 16.23 9.71 9.05
CA HIS A 547 15.79 10.93 9.71
C HIS A 547 15.54 10.68 11.20
N ILE A 548 14.84 9.59 11.54
CA ILE A 548 14.44 9.28 12.91
C ILE A 548 15.57 8.61 13.70
N LEU A 549 16.13 7.50 13.21
CA LEU A 549 17.14 6.71 13.92
C LEU A 549 18.56 7.29 13.78
N GLY A 550 18.79 8.04 12.70
CA GLY A 550 20.12 8.51 12.32
C GLY A 550 20.97 7.38 11.75
N LYS A 551 22.21 7.72 11.38
CA LYS A 551 23.22 6.70 11.04
C LYS A 551 23.61 5.93 12.31
N ASN A 552 23.76 4.61 12.19
CA ASN A 552 24.32 3.79 13.27
C ASN A 552 25.83 3.86 13.28
#